data_AF-A0A6N7EXR7-F1
#
_entry.id   AF-A0A6N7EXR7-F1
#
_cell.length_a   1.000
_cell.length_b   1.000
_cell.length_c   1.000
_cell.angle_alpha   90.00
_cell.angle_beta   90.00
_cell.angle_gamma   90.00
#
_symmetry.space_group_name_H-M   'P 1'
#
loop_
_entity.id
_entity.type
_entity.pdbx_description
1 polymer ?
#
loop_
_entity_poly.entity_id
_entity_poly.type
_entity_poly.pdbx_seq_one_letter_code
_entity_poly.pdbx_strand_id
1 'polypeptide(L)'
;MPHHPSDNPSATYTTLVSITQPDSPEQIKEWLDIALVSAAHDISTAIYISTQNATALQANPKPDIEQTWNMIGEFKVPIFSESCITLFSCHSQSASLDTLTSLAKHHFSF
;
A
#
# COMPACT_ATOMS: atom_id res chain seq x y z
N MET A 1 -38.94 8.32 27.04
CA MET A 1 -37.62 7.63 26.92
C MET A 1 -37.92 6.19 26.52
N PRO A 2 -37.24 5.52 25.56
CA PRO A 2 -35.88 5.66 25.02
C PRO A 2 -35.90 5.73 23.46
N HIS A 3 -34.85 5.79 22.63
CA HIS A 3 -33.55 5.15 22.58
C HIS A 3 -32.48 6.13 22.07
N HIS A 4 -31.36 6.16 22.78
CA HIS A 4 -30.10 6.67 22.30
C HIS A 4 -29.62 5.76 21.16
N PRO A 5 -29.25 6.27 19.98
CA PRO A 5 -28.41 5.49 19.09
C PRO A 5 -27.04 5.37 19.76
N SER A 6 -26.69 4.14 20.11
CA SER A 6 -25.36 3.75 20.58
C SER A 6 -24.35 4.04 19.47
N ASP A 7 -23.23 4.62 19.87
CA ASP A 7 -22.08 4.95 19.04
C ASP A 7 -21.80 3.89 17.97
N ASN A 8 -21.86 4.31 16.70
CA ASN A 8 -21.28 3.53 15.62
C ASN A 8 -19.76 3.69 15.80
N PRO A 9 -19.00 2.65 16.18
CA PRO A 9 -17.54 2.80 16.31
C PRO A 9 -17.04 3.26 14.95
N SER A 10 -16.46 4.45 14.92
CA SER A 10 -15.82 5.06 13.75
C SER A 10 -15.13 3.96 12.94
N ALA A 11 -15.68 3.63 11.77
CA ALA A 11 -15.10 2.58 10.95
C ALA A 11 -13.67 3.02 10.63
N THR A 12 -12.69 2.29 11.17
CA THR A 12 -11.29 2.57 10.84
C THR A 12 -11.05 2.09 9.44
N TYR A 13 -10.50 3.00 8.66
CA TYR A 13 -10.55 2.99 7.23
C TYR A 13 -9.10 2.92 6.73
N THR A 14 -8.74 1.91 5.94
CA THR A 14 -7.41 1.71 5.36
C THR A 14 -7.41 1.97 3.86
N THR A 15 -6.58 2.92 3.43
CA THR A 15 -6.29 3.20 2.02
C THR A 15 -5.37 2.13 1.45
N LEU A 16 -5.77 1.50 0.35
CA LEU A 16 -4.92 0.55 -0.37
C LEU A 16 -4.37 1.21 -1.64
N VAL A 17 -3.05 1.35 -1.72
CA VAL A 17 -2.34 1.78 -2.93
C VAL A 17 -1.91 0.54 -3.71
N SER A 18 -2.43 0.38 -4.94
CA SER A 18 -2.22 -0.81 -5.76
C SER A 18 -1.31 -0.51 -6.95
N ILE A 19 -0.16 -1.18 -7.01
CA ILE A 19 0.88 -1.04 -8.04
C ILE A 19 0.88 -2.29 -8.92
N THR A 20 -0.07 -2.38 -9.85
CA THR A 20 -0.27 -3.57 -10.71
C THR A 20 0.25 -3.37 -12.13
N GLN A 21 -0.08 -2.26 -12.78
CA GLN A 21 0.26 -1.99 -14.18
C GLN A 21 0.69 -0.52 -14.35
N PRO A 22 1.89 -0.13 -13.88
CA PRO A 22 2.38 1.20 -14.09
C PRO A 22 2.73 1.41 -15.57
N ASP A 23 2.29 2.53 -16.15
CA ASP A 23 2.64 2.98 -17.50
C ASP A 23 4.11 3.42 -17.59
N SER A 24 4.69 3.85 -16.45
CA SER A 24 6.08 4.26 -16.35
C SER A 24 6.66 4.05 -14.93
N PRO A 25 7.98 3.97 -14.77
CA PRO A 25 8.61 3.94 -13.44
C PRO A 25 8.30 5.19 -12.60
N GLU A 26 8.08 6.33 -13.24
CA GLU A 26 7.71 7.59 -12.55
C GLU A 26 6.34 7.46 -11.88
N GLN A 27 5.40 6.72 -12.49
CA GLN A 27 4.09 6.45 -11.88
C GLN A 27 4.19 5.59 -10.62
N ILE A 28 5.12 4.62 -10.59
CA ILE A 28 5.42 3.86 -9.36
C ILE A 28 5.86 4.81 -8.25
N LYS A 29 6.74 5.76 -8.57
CA LYS A 29 7.23 6.75 -7.60
C LYS A 29 6.08 7.61 -7.07
N GLU A 30 5.20 8.10 -7.93
CA GLU A 30 4.02 8.89 -7.55
C GLU A 30 3.10 8.11 -6.59
N TRP A 31 2.83 6.84 -6.88
CA TRP A 31 2.01 5.99 -6.00
C TRP A 31 2.67 5.74 -4.65
N LEU A 32 3.98 5.56 -4.62
CA LEU A 32 4.72 5.44 -3.36
C LEU A 32 4.72 6.75 -2.56
N ASP A 33 4.80 7.89 -3.23
CA ASP A 33 4.70 9.20 -2.58
C ASP A 33 3.31 9.42 -1.97
N ILE A 34 2.24 9.00 -2.65
CA ILE A 34 0.87 9.03 -2.10
C ILE A 34 0.79 8.16 -0.83
N ALA A 35 1.35 6.95 -0.87
CA ALA A 35 1.36 6.07 0.29
C ALA A 35 2.14 6.69 1.47
N LEU A 36 3.29 7.30 1.18
CA LEU A 36 4.16 7.92 2.17
C LEU A 36 3.50 9.14 2.83
N VAL A 37 2.93 10.03 2.02
CA VAL A 37 2.20 11.21 2.52
C VAL A 37 0.99 10.78 3.35
N SER A 38 0.25 9.76 2.91
CA SER A 38 -0.89 9.23 3.66
C SER A 38 -0.45 8.72 5.04
N ALA A 39 0.62 7.91 5.08
CA ALA A 39 1.17 7.40 6.33
C ALA A 39 1.70 8.52 7.25
N ALA A 40 2.34 9.55 6.69
CA ALA A 40 2.82 10.70 7.46
C ALA A 40 1.71 11.55 8.08
N HIS A 41 0.47 11.44 7.58
CA HIS A 41 -0.72 12.09 8.11
C HIS A 41 -1.58 11.15 8.98
N ASP A 42 -1.02 10.06 9.49
CA ASP A 42 -1.71 9.04 10.29
C ASP A 42 -2.92 8.41 9.60
N ILE A 43 -2.97 8.44 8.26
CA ILE A 43 -3.98 7.73 7.48
C ILE A 43 -3.55 6.27 7.37
N SER A 44 -4.37 5.35 7.88
CA SER A 44 -4.12 3.91 7.75
C SER A 44 -3.96 3.57 6.27
N THR A 45 -2.79 3.09 5.89
CA THR A 45 -2.42 2.89 4.48
C THR A 45 -1.73 1.54 4.35
N ALA A 46 -1.98 0.83 3.25
CA ALA A 46 -1.29 -0.38 2.85
C ALA A 46 -0.91 -0.29 1.37
N ILE A 47 0.16 -0.98 1.00
CA ILE A 47 0.63 -1.06 -0.38
C ILE A 47 0.44 -2.48 -0.87
N TYR A 48 -0.10 -2.63 -2.08
CA TYR A 48 -0.02 -3.85 -2.86
C TYR A 48 0.88 -3.59 -4.07
N ILE A 49 1.86 -4.46 -4.31
CA ILE A 49 2.69 -4.41 -5.50
C ILE A 49 2.70 -5.76 -6.20
N SER A 50 2.52 -5.78 -7.52
CA SER A 50 2.61 -7.03 -8.25
C SER A 50 4.03 -7.58 -8.22
N THR A 51 4.15 -8.90 -8.19
CA THR A 51 5.43 -9.63 -8.17
C THR A 51 6.29 -9.23 -9.37
N GLN A 52 5.65 -9.00 -10.51
CA GLN A 52 6.30 -8.51 -11.74
C GLN A 52 6.95 -7.13 -11.52
N ASN A 53 6.21 -6.16 -10.99
CA ASN A 53 6.73 -4.81 -10.77
C ASN A 53 7.83 -4.78 -9.72
N ALA A 54 7.67 -5.54 -8.65
CA ALA A 54 8.71 -5.69 -7.65
C ALA A 54 10.00 -6.29 -8.24
N THR A 55 9.88 -7.35 -9.03
CA THR A 55 11.05 -7.96 -9.69
C THR A 55 11.71 -6.99 -10.66
N ALA A 56 10.93 -6.19 -11.38
CA ALA A 56 11.46 -5.17 -12.30
C ALA A 56 12.24 -4.07 -11.55
N LEU A 57 11.71 -3.58 -10.42
CA LEU A 57 12.38 -2.60 -9.56
C LEU A 57 13.66 -3.17 -8.93
N GLN A 58 13.64 -4.45 -8.54
CA GLN A 58 14.83 -5.15 -8.03
C GLN A 58 15.93 -5.25 -9.09
N ALA A 59 15.55 -5.53 -10.34
CA ALA A 59 16.48 -5.70 -11.45
C ALA A 59 17.09 -4.37 -11.92
N ASN A 60 16.34 -3.27 -11.81
CA ASN A 60 16.80 -1.94 -12.18
C ASN A 60 16.46 -0.92 -11.07
N PRO A 61 17.23 -0.92 -9.97
CA PRO A 61 16.97 -0.06 -8.83
C PRO A 61 17.14 1.40 -9.22
N LYS A 62 16.11 2.21 -8.96
CA LYS A 62 16.21 3.66 -9.05
C LYS A 62 16.41 4.24 -7.64
N PRO A 63 17.45 5.06 -7.40
CA PRO A 63 17.77 5.55 -6.05
C PRO A 63 16.65 6.33 -5.37
N ASP A 64 15.86 7.08 -6.13
CA ASP A 64 14.71 7.85 -5.65
C ASP A 64 13.55 6.96 -5.19
N ILE A 65 13.25 5.90 -5.95
CA ILE A 65 12.24 4.90 -5.58
C ILE A 65 12.70 4.11 -4.35
N GLU A 66 13.97 3.69 -4.31
CA GLU A 66 14.56 2.99 -3.17
C GLU A 66 14.48 3.84 -1.90
N GLN A 67 14.82 5.13 -1.99
CA GLN A 67 14.71 6.06 -0.86
C GLN A 67 13.27 6.15 -0.34
N THR A 68 12.28 6.37 -1.23
CA THR A 68 10.88 6.42 -0.82
C THR A 68 10.42 5.10 -0.21
N TRP A 69 10.84 3.97 -0.79
CA TRP A 69 10.51 2.65 -0.27
C TRP A 69 11.08 2.40 1.13
N ASN A 70 12.31 2.85 1.40
CA ASN A 70 12.90 2.78 2.73
C ASN A 70 12.12 3.63 3.74
N MET A 71 11.68 4.83 3.36
CA MET A 71 10.83 5.66 4.21
C MET A 71 9.49 4.99 4.52
N ILE A 72 8.84 4.36 3.53
CA ILE A 72 7.62 3.54 3.73
C ILE A 72 7.85 2.49 4.84
N GLY A 73 9.03 1.86 4.86
CA GLY A 73 9.43 0.93 5.92
C GLY A 73 9.53 1.57 7.30
N GLU A 74 10.05 2.80 7.41
CA GLU A 74 10.13 3.56 8.67
C GLU A 74 8.74 3.90 9.24
N PHE A 75 7.78 4.21 8.35
CA PHE A 75 6.38 4.44 8.72
C PHE A 75 5.59 3.14 8.99
N LYS A 76 6.23 1.97 8.88
CA LYS A 76 5.62 0.65 9.11
C LYS A 76 4.36 0.41 8.26
N VAL A 77 4.32 0.97 7.05
CA VAL A 77 3.24 0.74 6.09
C VAL A 77 3.25 -0.74 5.67
N PRO A 78 2.16 -1.50 5.84
CA PRO A 78 2.08 -2.89 5.39
C PRO A 78 2.24 -3.00 3.87
N ILE A 79 3.04 -3.97 3.43
CA ILE A 79 3.31 -4.24 2.02
C ILE A 79 2.87 -5.65 1.68
N PHE A 80 2.07 -5.78 0.62
CA PHE A 80 1.52 -7.02 0.13
C PHE A 80 1.89 -7.27 -1.33
N SER A 81 1.94 -8.54 -1.73
CA SER A 81 2.14 -8.96 -3.12
C SER A 81 1.51 -10.35 -3.34
N GLU A 82 1.34 -10.79 -4.59
CA GLU A 82 0.82 -12.13 -4.89
C GLU A 82 1.70 -13.22 -4.24
N SER A 83 3.02 -12.98 -4.23
CA SER A 83 4.01 -13.87 -3.64
C SER A 83 4.85 -13.13 -2.59
N CYS A 84 5.47 -13.88 -1.69
CA CYS A 84 6.42 -13.30 -0.75
C CYS A 84 7.64 -12.79 -1.53
N ILE A 85 7.88 -11.49 -1.49
CA ILE A 85 8.99 -10.82 -2.16
C ILE A 85 9.81 -10.04 -1.13
N THR A 86 11.10 -9.89 -1.40
CA THR A 86 11.96 -8.96 -0.66
C THR A 86 12.39 -7.87 -1.61
N LEU A 87 11.99 -6.63 -1.32
CA LEU A 87 12.36 -5.45 -2.10
C LEU A 87 13.15 -4.48 -1.22
N PHE A 88 14.37 -4.13 -1.62
CA PHE A 88 15.25 -3.21 -0.87
C PHE A 88 15.38 -3.53 0.64
N SER A 89 15.42 -4.83 0.99
CA SER A 89 15.45 -5.34 2.38
C SER A 89 14.13 -5.26 3.16
N CYS A 90 13.06 -4.74 2.57
CA CYS A 90 11.70 -4.83 3.11
C CYS A 90 11.01 -6.10 2.64
N HIS A 91 10.35 -6.81 3.56
CA HIS A 91 9.64 -8.05 3.27
C HIS A 91 8.16 -7.74 3.02
N SER A 92 7.60 -8.24 1.92
CA SER A 92 6.15 -8.23 1.71
C SER A 92 5.49 -9.45 2.35
N GLN A 93 4.20 -9.31 2.65
CA GLN A 93 3.34 -10.44 2.95
C GLN A 93 2.65 -10.92 1.68
N SER A 94 2.44 -12.22 1.55
CA SER A 94 1.65 -12.76 0.44
C SER A 94 0.15 -12.55 0.72
N ALA A 95 -0.53 -11.88 -0.21
CA ALA A 95 -1.98 -11.73 -0.22
C ALA A 95 -2.43 -11.48 -1.67
N SER A 96 -3.60 -12.00 -2.06
CA SER A 96 -4.19 -11.60 -3.34
C SER A 96 -4.87 -10.24 -3.22
N LEU A 97 -4.82 -9.45 -4.30
CA LEU A 97 -5.50 -8.16 -4.36
C LEU A 97 -7.00 -8.29 -4.07
N ASP A 98 -7.65 -9.33 -4.60
CA ASP A 98 -9.07 -9.61 -4.35
C ASP A 98 -9.40 -9.86 -2.86
N THR A 99 -8.46 -10.48 -2.13
CA THR A 99 -8.62 -10.67 -0.69
C THR A 99 -8.52 -9.34 0.06
N LEU A 100 -7.55 -8.50 -0.32
CA LEU A 100 -7.37 -7.18 0.29
C LEU A 100 -8.56 -6.27 0.01
N THR A 101 -9.10 -6.29 -1.21
CA THR A 101 -10.24 -5.47 -1.60
C THR A 101 -11.54 -5.94 -0.97
N SER A 102 -11.78 -7.25 -0.87
CA SER A 102 -12.98 -7.80 -0.23
C SER A 102 -13.01 -7.60 1.29
N LEU A 103 -11.84 -7.56 1.94
CA LEU A 103 -11.72 -7.26 3.37
C LEU A 103 -11.73 -5.76 3.66
N ALA A 104 -11.34 -4.93 2.69
CA ALA A 104 -11.39 -3.49 2.84
C ALA A 104 -12.84 -2.98 2.77
N LYS A 105 -13.28 -2.25 3.80
CA LYS A 105 -14.58 -1.57 3.81
C LYS A 105 -14.56 -0.26 2.98
N HIS A 106 -13.88 -0.27 1.82
CA HIS A 106 -13.46 0.95 1.10
C HIS A 106 -13.92 1.09 -0.33
N HIS A 107 -14.06 2.36 -0.73
CA HIS A 107 -14.29 2.84 -2.08
C HIS A 107 -12.96 2.86 -2.86
N PHE A 108 -12.90 2.16 -3.99
CA PHE A 108 -11.74 2.12 -4.88
C PHE A 108 -11.94 3.13 -6.01
N SER A 109 -11.01 4.08 -6.15
CA SER A 109 -10.91 4.93 -7.34
C SER A 109 -9.97 4.25 -8.31
N PHE A 110 -10.49 3.84 -9.46
CA PHE A 110 -9.71 3.32 -10.59
C PHE A 110 -9.43 4.45 -11.59
#